data_AF-A0A7L0XUK5-F1
#
_entry.id   AF-A0A7L0XUK5-F1
#
_cell.length_a   1.000
_cell.length_b   1.000
_cell.length_c   1.000
_cell.angle_alpha   90.00
_cell.angle_beta   90.00
_cell.angle_gamma   90.00
#
_symmetry.space_group_name_H-M   'P 1'
#
loop_
_entity.id
_entity.type
_entity.pdbx_description
1 polymer ?
#
loop_
_entity_poly.entity_id
_entity_poly.type
_entity_poly.pdbx_seq_one_letter_code
_entity_poly.pdbx_strand_id
1 'polypeptide(L)'
;AGSPLHLHELLEGCEIHLPEVPVPPRNPELVARLERIKAKLAHEEYQRMTRNITGQEMKGPLAEFGRQVRSVKAVVITIFNFIVTVVAAFACTYLGSQYVFAETAARVLSAVIVASVVGLAELYVMVRTLEGDLGKL
;
A
#
# COMPACT_ATOMS: atom_id res chain seq x y z
N ALA A 1 33.69 -29.04 -79.46
CA ALA A 1 34.26 -28.38 -78.27
C ALA A 1 33.10 -27.99 -77.36
N GLY A 2 32.94 -28.67 -76.22
CA GLY A 2 31.89 -28.35 -75.26
C GLY A 2 32.37 -27.25 -74.33
N SER A 3 31.83 -26.04 -74.48
CA SER A 3 32.12 -24.94 -73.57
C SER A 3 31.46 -25.20 -72.20
N PRO A 4 32.15 -24.92 -71.08
CA PRO A 4 31.58 -25.10 -69.75
C PRO A 4 30.51 -24.02 -69.53
N LEU A 5 29.24 -24.41 -69.64
CA LEU A 5 28.12 -23.55 -69.25
C LEU A 5 28.22 -23.27 -67.76
N HIS A 6 28.48 -22.01 -67.39
CA HIS A 6 28.60 -21.63 -66.00
C HIS A 6 27.23 -21.31 -65.41
N LEU A 7 26.98 -21.81 -64.19
CA LEU A 7 25.72 -21.63 -63.46
C LEU A 7 25.29 -20.15 -63.32
N HIS A 8 26.24 -19.23 -63.24
CA HIS A 8 25.93 -17.81 -63.10
C HIS A 8 25.30 -17.22 -64.37
N GLU A 9 25.68 -17.69 -65.57
CA GLU A 9 25.09 -17.26 -66.85
C GLU A 9 23.64 -17.75 -67.01
N LEU A 10 23.30 -18.90 -66.41
CA LEU A 10 21.93 -19.43 -66.41
C LEU A 10 21.01 -18.73 -65.39
N LEU A 11 21.60 -18.15 -64.35
CA LEU A 11 20.88 -17.43 -63.29
C LEU A 11 20.78 -15.92 -63.56
N GLU A 12 21.56 -15.41 -64.52
CA GLU A 12 21.55 -14.02 -64.95
C GLU A 12 20.23 -13.70 -65.69
N GLY A 13 19.22 -13.26 -64.94
CA GLY A 13 17.87 -12.96 -65.44
C GLY A 13 16.75 -13.80 -64.83
N CYS A 14 17.06 -14.75 -63.93
CA CYS A 14 16.05 -15.46 -63.17
C CYS A 14 15.52 -14.61 -62.01
N GLU A 15 14.21 -14.38 -61.98
CA GLU A 15 13.54 -13.73 -60.85
C GLU A 15 13.20 -14.78 -59.79
N ILE A 16 13.73 -14.61 -58.59
CA ILE A 16 13.48 -15.51 -57.47
C ILE A 16 12.08 -15.21 -56.93
N HIS A 17 11.09 -15.99 -57.40
CA HIS A 17 9.73 -15.95 -56.84
C HIS A 17 9.71 -16.67 -55.49
N LEU A 18 9.80 -15.91 -54.40
CA LEU A 18 9.49 -16.42 -53.06
C LEU A 18 7.96 -16.57 -52.94
N PRO A 19 7.43 -17.78 -52.66
CA PRO A 19 6.01 -17.93 -52.39
C PRO A 19 5.65 -17.16 -51.12
N GLU A 20 4.67 -16.27 -51.21
CA GLU A 20 4.18 -15.52 -50.06
C GLU A 20 3.51 -16.50 -49.09
N VAL A 21 4.08 -16.64 -47.89
CA VAL A 21 3.56 -17.56 -46.88
C VAL A 21 2.19 -17.04 -46.43
N PRO A 22 1.11 -17.83 -46.58
CA PRO A 22 -0.22 -17.38 -46.19
C PRO A 22 -0.25 -17.16 -44.67
N VAL A 23 -0.39 -15.91 -44.26
CA VAL A 23 -0.48 -15.54 -42.85
C VAL A 23 -1.83 -16.01 -42.32
N PRO A 24 -1.88 -16.85 -41.26
CA PRO A 24 -3.15 -17.33 -40.73
C PRO A 24 -3.99 -16.17 -40.19
N PRO A 25 -5.33 -16.23 -40.31
CA PRO A 25 -6.22 -15.19 -39.82
C PRO A 25 -6.04 -15.02 -38.31
N ARG A 26 -5.85 -13.78 -37.87
CA ARG A 26 -5.66 -13.48 -36.44
C ARG A 26 -6.93 -13.79 -35.68
N ASN A 27 -6.80 -14.57 -34.60
CA ASN A 27 -7.89 -14.85 -33.68
C ASN A 27 -8.38 -13.53 -33.04
N PRO A 28 -9.69 -13.21 -33.12
CA PRO A 28 -10.25 -11.94 -32.62
C PRO A 28 -10.02 -11.74 -31.12
N GLU A 29 -9.98 -12.82 -30.32
CA GLU A 29 -9.72 -12.72 -28.89
C GLU A 29 -8.27 -12.27 -28.60
N LEU A 30 -7.31 -12.75 -29.39
CA LEU A 30 -5.90 -12.37 -29.25
C LEU A 30 -5.67 -10.91 -29.66
N VAL A 31 -6.39 -10.43 -30.66
CA VAL A 31 -6.34 -9.01 -31.09
C VAL A 31 -6.89 -8.11 -29.98
N ALA A 32 -8.06 -8.44 -29.43
CA ALA A 32 -8.65 -7.68 -28.32
C ALA A 32 -7.75 -7.66 -27.08
N ARG A 33 -7.06 -8.77 -26.77
CA ARG A 33 -6.06 -8.82 -25.69
C ARG A 33 -4.85 -7.94 -25.98
N LEU A 34 -4.34 -7.97 -27.21
CA LEU A 34 -3.21 -7.13 -27.62
C LEU A 34 -3.55 -5.64 -27.55
N GLU A 35 -4.75 -5.24 -27.97
CA GLU A 35 -5.22 -3.86 -27.88
C GLU A 35 -5.29 -3.39 -26.42
N ARG A 36 -5.83 -4.21 -25.51
CA ARG A 36 -5.83 -3.93 -24.07
C ARG A 36 -4.43 -3.77 -23.50
N ILE A 37 -3.50 -4.66 -23.87
CA ILE A 37 -2.10 -4.59 -23.40
C ILE A 37 -1.41 -3.34 -23.95
N LYS A 38 -1.60 -3.01 -25.24
CA LYS A 38 -1.06 -1.79 -25.84
C LYS A 38 -1.60 -0.54 -25.17
N ALA A 39 -2.91 -0.48 -24.91
CA ALA A 39 -3.52 0.63 -24.19
C ALA A 39 -2.95 0.79 -22.78
N LYS A 40 -2.74 -0.31 -22.05
CA LYS A 40 -2.15 -0.30 -20.71
C LYS A 40 -0.71 0.21 -20.73
N LEU A 41 0.12 -0.31 -21.64
CA LEU A 41 1.51 0.12 -21.78
C LEU A 41 1.61 1.59 -22.17
N ALA A 42 0.78 2.04 -23.12
CA ALA A 42 0.75 3.44 -23.54
C ALA A 42 0.34 4.37 -22.37
N HIS A 43 -0.60 3.95 -21.53
CA HIS A 43 -0.99 4.73 -20.35
C HIS A 43 0.14 4.81 -19.31
N GLU A 44 0.84 3.71 -19.07
CA GLU A 44 1.99 3.68 -18.15
C GLU A 44 3.16 4.54 -18.66
N GLU A 45 3.46 4.47 -19.96
CA GLU A 45 4.46 5.31 -20.62
C GLU A 45 4.08 6.80 -20.53
N TYR A 46 2.81 7.13 -20.79
CA TYR A 46 2.28 8.48 -20.65
C TYR A 46 2.45 9.01 -19.22
N GLN A 47 2.05 8.23 -18.20
CA GLN A 47 2.23 8.62 -16.79
C GLN A 47 3.71 8.81 -16.44
N ARG A 48 4.61 7.96 -16.96
CA ARG A 48 6.06 8.09 -16.75
C ARG A 48 6.60 9.39 -17.35
N MET A 49 6.14 9.76 -18.55
CA MET A 49 6.55 11.00 -19.23
C MET A 49 6.03 12.26 -18.52
N THR A 50 4.79 12.23 -18.01
CA THR A 50 4.16 13.40 -17.38
C THR A 50 4.46 13.55 -15.88
N ARG A 51 5.05 12.53 -15.25
CA ARG A 51 5.38 12.49 -13.81
C ARG A 51 6.13 13.72 -13.28
N ASN A 52 7.00 14.31 -14.09
CA ASN A 52 7.83 15.45 -13.67
C ASN A 52 7.17 16.81 -13.91
N ILE A 53 6.10 16.84 -14.71
CA ILE A 53 5.40 18.06 -15.13
C ILE A 53 4.20 18.31 -14.20
N THR A 54 3.57 17.22 -13.74
CA THR A 54 2.52 17.26 -12.72
C THR A 54 3.15 17.48 -11.34
N GLY A 55 3.53 18.73 -11.05
CA GLY A 55 4.06 19.17 -9.75
C GLY A 55 3.07 19.09 -8.57
N GLN A 56 1.86 18.57 -8.80
CA GLN A 56 0.84 18.34 -7.79
C GLN A 56 0.21 16.95 -7.99
N GLU A 57 0.24 16.12 -6.94
CA GLU A 57 -0.69 14.99 -6.71
C GLU A 57 -0.46 13.64 -7.40
N MET A 58 0.76 13.09 -7.34
CA MET A 58 0.91 11.62 -7.30
C MET A 58 1.95 11.19 -6.27
N LYS A 59 1.70 11.50 -5.00
CA LYS A 59 2.04 10.53 -3.94
C LYS A 59 1.11 9.34 -4.20
N GLY A 60 1.56 8.37 -5.00
CA GLY A 60 0.71 7.28 -5.45
C GLY A 60 0.01 6.57 -4.29
N PRO A 61 -1.12 5.87 -4.55
CA PRO A 61 -1.91 5.21 -3.52
C PRO A 61 -1.08 4.32 -2.61
N LEU A 62 0.05 3.76 -3.05
CA LEU A 62 0.97 2.97 -2.21
C LEU A 62 1.75 3.78 -1.17
N ALA A 63 2.12 5.04 -1.44
CA ALA A 63 2.81 5.90 -0.48
C ALA A 63 1.83 6.50 0.54
N GLU A 64 0.64 6.89 0.08
CA GLU A 64 -0.51 7.22 0.93
C GLU A 64 -0.90 6.02 1.80
N PHE A 65 -0.99 4.82 1.21
CA PHE A 65 -1.29 3.57 1.93
C PHE A 65 -0.20 3.25 2.94
N GLY A 66 1.08 3.28 2.56
CA GLY A 66 2.22 3.07 3.47
C GLY A 66 2.22 4.04 4.67
N ARG A 67 1.90 5.31 4.43
CA ARG A 67 1.74 6.33 5.47
C ARG A 67 0.48 6.08 6.31
N GLN A 68 -0.62 5.65 5.71
CA GLN A 68 -1.82 5.20 6.42
C GLN A 68 -1.53 3.98 7.29
N VAL A 69 -0.84 2.94 6.82
CA VAL A 69 -0.56 1.75 7.64
C VAL A 69 0.33 2.10 8.84
N ARG A 70 1.29 3.04 8.66
CA ARG A 70 2.12 3.54 9.75
C ARG A 70 1.31 4.36 10.76
N SER A 71 0.42 5.24 10.27
CA SER A 71 -0.48 6.04 11.11
C SER A 71 -1.45 5.15 11.89
N VAL A 72 -2.09 4.19 11.21
CA VAL A 72 -3.01 3.21 11.82
C VAL A 72 -2.30 2.36 12.86
N LYS A 73 -1.08 1.86 12.57
CA LYS A 73 -0.29 1.13 13.58
C LYS A 73 -0.03 1.97 14.82
N ALA A 74 0.35 3.23 14.67
CA ALA A 74 0.61 4.12 15.80
C ALA A 74 -0.66 4.35 16.64
N VAL A 75 -1.79 4.66 16.00
CA VAL A 75 -3.07 4.88 16.68
C VAL A 75 -3.53 3.62 17.43
N VAL A 76 -3.41 2.44 16.80
CA VAL A 76 -3.78 1.15 17.42
C VAL A 76 -2.92 0.88 18.66
N ILE A 77 -1.61 1.12 18.59
CA ILE A 77 -0.70 0.92 19.72
C ILE A 77 -1.07 1.88 20.87
N THR A 78 -1.39 3.14 20.57
CA THR A 78 -1.78 4.13 21.59
C THR A 78 -3.10 3.75 22.27
N ILE A 79 -4.12 3.34 21.51
CA ILE A 79 -5.40 2.88 22.07
C ILE A 79 -5.19 1.64 22.94
N PHE A 80 -4.36 0.70 22.49
CA PHE A 80 -4.04 -0.49 23.27
C PHE A 80 -3.35 -0.14 24.59
N ASN A 81 -2.36 0.77 24.55
CA ASN A 81 -1.66 1.21 25.75
C ASN A 81 -2.62 1.85 26.75
N PHE A 82 -3.51 2.73 26.29
CA PHE A 82 -4.55 3.36 27.11
C PHE A 82 -5.45 2.33 27.80
N ILE A 83 -5.94 1.33 27.06
CA ILE A 83 -6.79 0.28 27.64
C ILE A 83 -6.01 -0.51 28.70
N VAL A 84 -4.76 -0.86 28.40
CA VAL A 84 -3.90 -1.60 29.33
C VAL A 84 -3.66 -0.81 30.60
N THR A 85 -3.36 0.50 30.54
CA THR A 85 -3.13 1.31 31.74
C THR A 85 -4.39 1.54 32.56
N VAL A 86 -5.55 1.77 31.93
CA VAL A 86 -6.83 1.90 32.65
C VAL A 86 -7.21 0.59 33.35
N VAL A 87 -7.10 -0.55 32.66
CA VAL A 87 -7.41 -1.88 33.23
C VAL A 87 -6.42 -2.24 34.34
N ALA A 88 -5.12 -1.96 34.15
CA ALA A 88 -4.11 -2.19 35.18
C ALA A 88 -4.36 -1.31 36.41
N ALA A 89 -4.68 -0.03 36.24
CA ALA A 89 -4.99 0.87 37.35
C ALA A 89 -6.22 0.40 38.14
N PHE A 90 -7.26 -0.05 37.44
CA PHE A 90 -8.45 -0.63 38.07
C PHE A 90 -8.11 -1.91 38.85
N ALA A 91 -7.44 -2.87 38.22
CA ALA A 91 -7.10 -4.15 38.85
C ALA A 91 -6.17 -3.97 40.06
N CYS A 92 -5.13 -3.15 39.92
CA CYS A 92 -4.20 -2.83 41.01
C CYS A 92 -4.92 -2.15 42.18
N THR A 93 -5.81 -1.19 41.92
CA THR A 93 -6.55 -0.50 42.99
C THR A 93 -7.56 -1.44 43.64
N TYR A 94 -8.26 -2.27 42.87
CA TYR A 94 -9.21 -3.25 43.40
C TYR A 94 -8.51 -4.28 44.30
N LEU A 95 -7.39 -4.85 43.85
CA LEU A 95 -6.58 -5.79 44.63
C LEU A 95 -5.95 -5.11 45.86
N GLY A 96 -5.39 -3.91 45.70
CA GLY A 96 -4.77 -3.15 46.79
C GLY A 96 -5.78 -2.67 47.84
N SER A 97 -6.99 -2.33 47.44
CA SER A 97 -8.06 -1.89 48.34
C SER A 97 -8.52 -3.00 49.30
N GLN A 98 -8.15 -4.27 49.07
CA GLN A 98 -8.43 -5.36 50.01
C GLN A 98 -7.81 -5.12 51.39
N TYR A 99 -6.69 -4.40 51.44
CA TYR A 99 -5.99 -4.07 52.69
C TYR A 99 -6.56 -2.84 53.40
N VAL A 100 -7.38 -2.04 52.72
CA VAL A 100 -7.90 -0.76 53.23
C VAL A 100 -9.39 -0.84 53.56
N PHE A 101 -10.18 -1.48 52.69
CA PHE A 101 -11.63 -1.58 52.82
C PHE A 101 -12.06 -3.04 52.92
N ALA A 102 -12.93 -3.37 53.89
CA ALA A 102 -13.51 -4.71 54.02
C ALA A 102 -14.68 -4.94 53.04
N GLU A 103 -15.44 -3.89 52.72
CA GLU A 103 -16.60 -3.98 51.85
C GLU A 103 -16.24 -3.98 50.35
N THR A 104 -16.81 -4.92 49.60
CA THR A 104 -16.62 -5.04 48.15
C THR A 104 -17.10 -3.82 47.38
N ALA A 105 -18.19 -3.17 47.81
CA ALA A 105 -18.70 -1.96 47.18
C ALA A 105 -17.69 -0.80 47.23
N ALA A 106 -17.05 -0.57 48.39
CA ALA A 106 -16.04 0.46 48.56
C ALA A 106 -14.76 0.18 47.75
N ARG A 107 -14.39 -1.10 47.60
CA ARG A 107 -13.26 -1.54 46.75
C ARG A 107 -13.49 -1.24 45.28
N VAL A 108 -14.69 -1.54 44.76
CA VAL A 108 -15.05 -1.22 43.37
C VAL A 108 -15.12 0.29 43.17
N LEU A 109 -15.74 1.03 44.09
CA LEU A 109 -15.88 2.48 43.98
C LEU A 109 -14.51 3.18 43.95
N SER A 110 -13.59 2.81 44.85
CA SER A 110 -12.23 3.35 44.86
C SER A 110 -11.45 3.00 43.60
N ALA A 111 -11.57 1.76 43.09
CA ALA A 111 -10.94 1.35 41.85
C ALA A 111 -11.45 2.14 40.63
N VAL A 112 -12.76 2.41 40.55
CA VAL A 112 -13.36 3.23 39.49
C VAL A 112 -12.88 4.68 39.55
N ILE A 113 -12.77 5.26 40.75
CA ILE A 113 -12.28 6.63 40.92
C ILE A 113 -10.83 6.74 40.43
N VAL A 114 -9.95 5.84 40.88
CA VAL A 114 -8.54 5.84 40.46
C VAL A 114 -8.40 5.59 38.96
N ALA A 115 -9.11 4.61 38.40
CA ALA A 115 -9.09 4.33 36.98
C ALA A 115 -9.57 5.53 36.14
N SER A 116 -10.60 6.25 36.61
CA SER A 116 -11.09 7.48 35.96
C SER A 116 -10.02 8.57 35.92
N VAL A 117 -9.31 8.81 37.03
CA VAL A 117 -8.24 9.81 37.09
C VAL A 117 -7.08 9.44 36.16
N VAL A 118 -6.65 8.18 36.17
CA VAL A 118 -5.59 7.68 35.28
C VAL A 118 -5.99 7.80 33.82
N GLY A 119 -7.23 7.43 33.48
CA GLY A 119 -7.75 7.55 32.12
C GLY A 119 -7.77 9.00 31.62
N LEU A 120 -8.17 9.95 32.48
CA LEU A 120 -8.11 11.38 32.12
C LEU A 120 -6.67 11.88 31.95
N ALA A 121 -5.73 11.43 32.79
CA ALA A 121 -4.33 11.79 32.68
C ALA A 121 -3.71 11.27 31.38
N GLU A 122 -3.95 10.01 31.03
CA GLU A 122 -3.52 9.39 29.77
C GLU A 122 -4.13 10.09 28.55
N LEU A 123 -5.43 10.39 28.58
CA LEU A 123 -6.13 11.12 27.51
C LEU A 123 -5.51 12.51 27.30
N TYR A 124 -5.23 13.22 28.39
CA TYR A 124 -4.57 14.53 28.32
C TYR A 124 -3.17 14.43 27.69
N VAL A 125 -2.37 13.46 28.12
CA VAL A 125 -1.03 13.23 27.55
C VAL A 125 -1.13 12.91 26.06
N MET A 126 -2.06 12.04 25.65
CA MET A 126 -2.27 11.71 24.24
C MET A 126 -2.61 12.95 23.41
N VAL A 127 -3.58 13.77 23.85
CA VAL A 127 -3.98 15.00 23.15
C VAL A 127 -2.79 15.95 23.02
N ARG A 128 -2.04 16.17 24.11
CA ARG A 128 -0.86 17.04 24.10
C ARG A 128 0.26 16.53 23.20
N THR A 129 0.41 15.21 23.09
CA THR A 129 1.42 14.59 22.21
C THR A 129 1.04 14.80 20.73
N LEU A 130 -0.24 14.70 20.40
CA LEU A 130 -0.77 14.98 19.05
C LEU A 130 -0.61 16.46 18.67
N GLU A 131 -0.91 17.39 19.58
CA GLU A 131 -0.70 18.83 19.37
C GLU A 131 0.78 19.19 19.20
N GLY A 132 1.66 18.54 19.97
CA GLY A 132 3.11 18.74 19.90
C GLY A 132 3.73 18.27 18.58
N ASP A 133 3.24 17.16 18.01
CA ASP A 133 3.64 16.71 16.68
C ASP A 133 3.14 17.64 15.57
N LEU A 134 1.99 18.30 15.77
CA LEU A 134 1.44 19.26 14.82
C LEU A 134 2.21 20.59 14.80
N GLY A 135 2.76 21.02 15.94
CA GLY A 135 3.57 22.25 16.05
C GLY A 135 5.00 22.16 15.52
N LYS A 136 5.45 20.96 15.11
CA LYS A 136 6.79 20.73 14.53
C LYS A 136 6.81 20.60 13.00
N LEU A 137 5.65 20.72 12.35
CA LEU A 137 5.48 20.69 10.89
C LEU A 137 5.36 22.11 10.34
#